data_AF-A0A1B1BCU6-F1
#
_entry.id   AF-A0A1B1BCU6-F1
#
_cell.length_a   1.000
_cell.length_b   1.000
_cell.length_c   1.000
_cell.angle_alpha   90.00
_cell.angle_beta   90.00
_cell.angle_gamma   90.00
#
_symmetry.space_group_name_H-M   'P 1'
#
loop_
_entity.id
_entity.type
_entity.pdbx_description
1 polymer ?
#
loop_
_entity_poly.entity_id
_entity_poly.type
_entity_poly.pdbx_seq_one_letter_code
_entity_poly.pdbx_strand_id
1 'polypeptide(L)'
;MSQLPPDLPRLRMILAHLDRQIAENHTIGVYLRLQRDAVREALARAEHRPPRRPSRAKGGGALPGFTPLPAAGVGFVVQQKRTPTGPEPALIHLVDCSMIEGRPHRIRADEARAALTDPNVEACRRCRPDTELGIDLA
;
A
#
# COMPACT_ATOMS: atom_id res chain seq x y z
N MET A 1 -33.09 -44.91 -11.04
CA MET A 1 -31.72 -45.47 -11.11
C MET A 1 -31.51 -45.92 -12.54
N SER A 2 -30.89 -45.10 -13.39
CA SER A 2 -30.79 -45.38 -14.83
C SER A 2 -29.89 -46.60 -15.07
N GLN A 3 -30.48 -47.72 -15.51
CA GLN A 3 -29.85 -49.03 -15.76
C GLN A 3 -29.32 -49.18 -17.20
N LEU A 4 -28.87 -48.09 -17.84
CA LEU A 4 -28.23 -48.16 -19.15
C LEU A 4 -26.71 -48.12 -18.97
N PRO A 5 -25.95 -49.01 -19.63
CA PRO A 5 -24.48 -48.90 -19.66
C PRO A 5 -24.12 -47.48 -20.08
N PRO A 6 -23.21 -46.81 -19.37
CA PRO A 6 -22.87 -45.45 -19.72
C PRO A 6 -22.24 -45.45 -21.11
N ASP A 7 -22.88 -44.74 -22.03
CA ASP A 7 -22.47 -44.67 -23.42
C ASP A 7 -21.03 -44.15 -23.50
N LEU A 8 -20.11 -45.03 -23.92
CA LEU A 8 -18.67 -44.83 -23.81
C LEU A 8 -18.18 -43.61 -24.63
N PRO A 9 -18.65 -43.39 -25.88
CA PRO A 9 -18.44 -42.13 -26.61
C PRO A 9 -18.91 -40.89 -25.85
N ARG A 10 -20.12 -40.93 -25.25
CA ARG A 10 -20.66 -39.81 -24.48
C ARG A 10 -19.80 -39.48 -23.27
N LEU A 11 -19.35 -40.48 -22.52
CA LEU A 11 -18.45 -40.29 -21.38
C LEU A 11 -17.12 -39.64 -21.80
N ARG A 12 -16.53 -40.08 -22.93
CA ARG A 12 -15.31 -39.47 -23.46
C ARG A 12 -15.49 -38.00 -23.82
N MET A 13 -16.63 -37.66 -24.43
CA MET A 13 -16.95 -36.27 -24.76
C MET A 13 -17.11 -35.40 -23.50
N ILE A 14 -17.80 -35.92 -22.48
CA ILE A 14 -17.94 -35.24 -21.19
C ILE A 14 -16.56 -35.02 -20.56
N LEU A 15 -15.69 -36.02 -20.55
CA LEU A 15 -14.34 -35.92 -20.00
C LEU A 15 -13.51 -34.85 -20.73
N ALA A 16 -13.49 -34.86 -22.06
CA ALA A 16 -12.80 -33.84 -22.84
C ALA A 16 -13.35 -32.42 -22.62
N HIS A 17 -14.66 -32.28 -22.40
CA HIS A 17 -15.27 -31.00 -22.05
C HIS A 17 -14.83 -30.53 -20.65
N LEU A 18 -14.83 -31.44 -19.66
CA LEU A 18 -14.38 -31.13 -18.31
C LEU A 18 -12.89 -30.76 -18.28
N ASP A 19 -12.03 -31.49 -19.01
CA ASP A 19 -10.60 -31.16 -19.11
C ASP A 19 -10.38 -29.77 -19.69
N ARG A 20 -11.15 -29.40 -20.71
CA ARG A 20 -11.12 -28.04 -21.27
C ARG A 20 -11.56 -27.00 -20.25
N GLN A 21 -12.66 -27.23 -19.55
CA GLN A 21 -13.16 -26.33 -18.51
C GLN A 21 -12.14 -26.17 -17.37
N ILE A 22 -11.48 -27.25 -16.95
CA ILE A 22 -10.41 -27.21 -15.94
C ILE A 22 -9.24 -26.37 -16.44
N ALA A 23 -8.80 -26.57 -17.68
CA ALA A 23 -7.70 -25.81 -18.27
C ALA A 23 -8.03 -24.31 -18.37
N GLU A 24 -9.22 -23.96 -18.87
CA GLU A 24 -9.69 -22.58 -18.99
C GLU A 24 -9.76 -21.86 -17.64
N ASN A 25 -10.19 -22.57 -16.59
CA ASN A 25 -10.35 -22.00 -15.25
C ASN A 25 -9.12 -22.17 -14.36
N HIS A 26 -8.05 -22.82 -14.84
CA HIS A 26 -6.85 -23.10 -14.05
C HIS A 26 -6.24 -21.82 -13.46
N THR A 27 -6.12 -20.76 -14.28
CA THR A 27 -5.55 -19.47 -13.87
C THR A 27 -6.36 -18.81 -12.76
N ILE A 28 -7.69 -18.82 -12.85
CA ILE A 28 -8.58 -18.30 -11.80
C ILE A 28 -8.38 -19.10 -10.52
N GLY A 29 -8.33 -20.43 -10.61
CA GLY A 29 -8.06 -21.30 -9.47
C GLY A 29 -6.71 -21.03 -8.81
N VAL A 30 -5.66 -20.78 -9.58
CA VAL A 30 -4.33 -20.39 -9.06
C VAL A 30 -4.41 -19.05 -8.34
N TYR A 31 -5.01 -18.03 -8.98
CA TYR A 31 -5.13 -16.69 -8.42
C TYR A 31 -5.87 -16.68 -7.08
N LEU A 32 -7.03 -17.35 -7.02
CA LEU A 32 -7.83 -17.42 -5.79
C LEU A 32 -7.09 -18.14 -4.65
N ARG A 33 -6.28 -19.16 -4.97
CA ARG A 33 -5.42 -19.82 -3.96
C ARG A 33 -4.38 -18.87 -3.41
N LEU A 34 -3.70 -18.12 -4.26
CA LEU A 34 -2.72 -17.10 -3.83
C LEU A 34 -3.37 -16.03 -2.94
N GLN A 35 -4.53 -15.51 -3.35
CA GLN A 35 -5.28 -14.54 -2.55
C GLN A 35 -5.68 -15.10 -1.19
N ARG A 36 -6.22 -16.33 -1.16
CA ARG A 36 -6.62 -17.01 0.08
C ARG A 36 -5.43 -17.17 1.02
N ASP A 37 -4.28 -17.56 0.49
CA ASP A 37 -3.09 -17.80 1.31
C ASP A 37 -2.54 -16.47 1.86
N ALA A 38 -2.52 -15.40 1.07
CA ALA A 38 -2.18 -14.05 1.54
C ALA A 38 -3.13 -13.56 2.67
N VAL A 39 -4.43 -13.82 2.54
CA VAL A 39 -5.42 -13.48 3.58
C VAL A 39 -5.17 -14.30 4.85
N ARG A 40 -4.87 -15.59 4.72
CA ARG A 40 -4.55 -16.45 5.87
C ARG A 40 -3.32 -15.96 6.62
N GLU A 41 -2.27 -15.58 5.91
CA GLU A 41 -1.08 -15.00 6.54
C GLU A 41 -1.38 -13.68 7.24
N ALA A 42 -2.22 -12.82 6.63
CA ALA A 42 -2.63 -11.56 7.24
C ALA A 42 -3.44 -11.79 8.53
N LEU A 43 -4.33 -12.78 8.53
CA LEU A 43 -5.07 -13.21 9.72
C LEU A 43 -4.13 -13.71 10.81
N ALA A 44 -3.21 -14.61 10.47
CA ALA A 44 -2.22 -15.11 11.42
C ALA A 44 -1.40 -13.96 12.04
N ARG A 45 -0.92 -13.00 11.23
CA ARG A 45 -0.22 -11.80 11.73
C ARG A 45 -1.09 -10.95 12.65
N ALA A 46 -2.38 -10.81 12.36
CA ALA A 46 -3.31 -10.03 13.18
C ALA A 46 -3.59 -10.72 14.52
N GLU A 47 -3.78 -12.03 14.52
CA GLU A 47 -3.98 -12.83 15.73
C GLU A 47 -2.75 -12.82 16.65
N HIS A 48 -1.55 -12.88 16.06
CA HIS A 48 -0.29 -12.86 16.80
C HIS A 48 0.13 -11.45 17.23
N ARG A 49 -0.60 -10.40 16.83
CA ARG A 49 -0.31 -9.04 17.25
C ARG A 49 -0.84 -8.82 18.67
N PRO A 50 0.02 -8.62 19.69
CA PRO A 50 -0.46 -8.30 21.02
C PRO A 50 -1.25 -6.98 20.99
N PRO A 51 -2.26 -6.81 21.85
CA PRO A 51 -3.06 -5.59 21.89
C PRO A 51 -2.12 -4.41 22.11
N ARG A 52 -2.00 -3.54 21.09
CA ARG A 52 -1.31 -2.26 21.23
C ARG A 52 -2.05 -1.49 22.30
N ARG A 53 -1.49 -1.44 23.51
CA ARG A 53 -1.94 -0.49 24.53
C ARG A 53 -1.84 0.90 23.89
N PRO A 54 -2.90 1.72 23.95
CA PRO A 54 -2.79 3.10 23.49
C PRO A 54 -1.73 3.76 24.37
N SER A 55 -0.57 4.04 23.79
CA SER A 55 0.45 4.85 24.44
C SER A 55 -0.16 6.23 24.60
N ARG A 56 -0.71 6.51 25.79
CA ARG A 56 -0.94 7.87 26.26
C ARG A 56 0.41 8.57 26.20
N ALA A 57 0.62 9.39 25.18
CA ALA A 57 1.66 10.39 25.21
C ALA A 57 1.28 11.41 26.29
N LYS A 58 1.76 11.17 27.51
CA LYS A 58 1.79 12.16 28.58
C LYS A 58 3.24 12.26 29.03
N GLY A 59 3.75 13.49 28.97
CA GLY A 59 5.17 13.79 28.88
C GLY A 59 6.00 13.43 30.10
N GLY A 60 7.32 13.58 29.89
CA GLY A 60 8.31 13.82 30.93
C GLY A 60 9.04 12.57 31.39
N GLY A 61 10.29 12.43 30.94
CA GLY A 61 11.24 11.48 31.53
C GLY A 61 12.28 11.02 30.51
N ALA A 62 13.53 11.39 30.72
CA ALA A 62 14.63 11.19 29.79
C ALA A 62 15.37 9.85 29.99
N LEU A 63 15.92 9.35 28.87
CA LEU A 63 17.06 8.42 28.67
C LEU A 63 16.78 6.89 28.71
N PRO A 64 17.59 6.02 28.05
CA PRO A 64 18.51 6.19 26.90
C PRO A 64 18.30 5.18 25.74
N GLY A 65 18.71 5.56 24.53
CA GLY A 65 19.47 4.67 23.62
C GLY A 65 18.78 3.48 22.94
N PHE A 66 17.88 3.74 21.99
CA PHE A 66 17.94 3.08 20.68
C PHE A 66 17.70 4.15 19.63
N THR A 67 18.76 4.82 19.23
CA THR A 67 18.81 5.48 17.93
C THR A 67 18.72 4.37 16.88
N PRO A 68 17.65 4.29 16.07
CA PRO A 68 17.90 3.86 14.70
C PRO A 68 18.94 4.86 14.18
N LEU A 69 20.02 4.37 13.56
CA LEU A 69 20.82 5.25 12.71
C LEU A 69 19.82 6.09 11.90
N PRO A 70 19.96 7.43 11.81
CA PRO A 70 19.23 8.14 10.78
C PRO A 70 19.69 7.45 9.50
N ALA A 71 18.80 6.66 8.90
CA ALA A 71 18.87 6.51 7.47
C ALA A 71 19.03 7.96 7.00
N ALA A 72 20.08 8.23 6.25
CA ALA A 72 20.26 9.48 5.55
C ALA A 72 19.17 9.62 4.47
N GLY A 73 17.92 9.36 4.85
CA GLY A 73 16.72 9.57 4.10
C GLY A 73 16.41 11.03 4.31
N VAL A 74 16.69 11.80 3.27
CA VAL A 74 15.86 12.91 2.81
C VAL A 74 14.57 13.02 3.64
N GLY A 75 14.52 14.00 4.55
CA GLY A 75 13.27 14.28 5.24
C GLY A 75 12.28 14.90 4.26
N PHE A 76 10.98 14.73 4.50
CA PHE A 76 9.92 15.31 3.67
C PHE A 76 9.12 16.34 4.46
N VAL A 77 8.61 17.36 3.77
CA VAL A 77 7.86 18.46 4.36
C VAL A 77 6.64 18.75 3.51
N VAL A 78 5.46 18.86 4.14
CA VAL A 78 4.24 19.36 3.50
C VAL A 78 4.09 20.84 3.78
N GLN A 79 3.83 21.58 2.72
CA GLN A 79 3.37 22.96 2.74
C GLN A 79 1.87 22.98 2.43
N GLN A 80 1.05 23.34 3.42
CA GLN A 80 -0.37 23.61 3.20
C GLN A 80 -0.57 25.12 3.05
N LYS A 81 -0.91 25.59 1.85
CA LYS A 81 -1.36 26.97 1.66
C LYS A 81 -2.84 27.04 2.04
N ARG A 82 -3.14 27.67 3.19
CA ARG A 82 -4.51 27.99 3.58
C ARG A 82 -4.87 29.36 3.05
N THR A 83 -5.62 29.43 1.95
CA THR A 83 -6.27 30.66 1.48
C THR A 83 -7.72 30.72 1.96
N PRO A 84 -8.31 31.93 2.14
CA PRO A 84 -9.70 32.09 2.61
C PRO A 84 -10.79 31.61 1.63
N THR A 85 -10.42 31.15 0.43
CA THR A 85 -11.33 31.02 -0.73
C THR A 85 -11.28 29.64 -1.40
N GLY A 86 -10.85 28.59 -0.69
CA GLY A 86 -10.96 27.20 -1.14
C GLY A 86 -9.70 26.35 -0.90
N PRO A 87 -9.81 25.00 -1.03
CA PRO A 87 -8.69 24.10 -0.79
C PRO A 87 -7.71 24.13 -1.98
N GLU A 88 -6.64 24.90 -1.86
CA GLU A 88 -5.50 24.79 -2.78
C GLU A 88 -4.70 23.49 -2.51
N PRO A 89 -4.11 22.89 -3.54
CA PRO A 89 -3.36 21.66 -3.39
C PRO A 89 -2.13 21.84 -2.48
N ALA A 90 -1.93 20.92 -1.56
CA ALA A 90 -0.77 20.96 -0.66
C ALA A 90 0.50 20.55 -1.43
N LEU A 91 1.62 21.22 -1.20
CA LEU A 91 2.88 20.93 -1.87
C LEU A 91 3.81 20.12 -0.98
N ILE A 92 4.36 19.02 -1.49
CA ILE A 92 5.39 18.24 -0.79
C ILE A 92 6.77 18.67 -1.25
N HIS A 93 7.67 18.87 -0.31
CA HIS A 93 9.07 19.26 -0.48
C HIS A 93 9.99 18.28 0.24
N LEU A 94 11.27 18.28 -0.13
CA LEU A 94 12.33 17.74 0.71
C LEU A 94 12.64 18.73 1.85
N VAL A 95 13.17 18.24 2.98
CA VAL A 95 13.53 19.05 4.16
C VAL A 95 14.51 20.17 3.83
N ASP A 96 15.34 19.99 2.82
CA ASP A 96 16.36 20.96 2.40
C ASP A 96 15.89 21.87 1.24
N CYS A 97 14.60 21.86 0.90
CA CYS A 97 14.07 22.67 -0.19
C CYS A 97 14.00 24.15 0.21
N SER A 98 14.72 25.02 -0.50
CA SER A 98 14.77 26.47 -0.21
C SER A 98 13.45 27.22 -0.53
N MET A 99 12.47 26.55 -1.11
CA MET A 99 11.18 27.10 -1.56
C MET A 99 10.04 26.88 -0.56
N ILE A 100 10.33 26.42 0.65
CA ILE A 100 9.33 26.21 1.70
C ILE A 100 8.84 27.57 2.20
N GLU A 101 7.59 27.93 1.90
CA GLU A 101 6.96 29.16 2.43
C GLU A 101 5.94 28.81 3.53
N GLY A 102 5.92 29.57 4.62
CA GLY A 102 4.98 29.36 5.73
C GLY A 102 5.47 28.36 6.78
N ARG A 103 4.55 27.65 7.46
CA ARG A 103 4.89 26.73 8.56
C ARG A 103 5.06 25.30 8.03
N PRO A 104 6.30 24.80 7.86
CA PRO A 104 6.53 23.45 7.36
C PRO A 104 6.00 22.39 8.33
N HIS A 105 5.36 21.35 7.81
CA HIS A 105 5.03 20.14 8.57
C HIS A 105 5.90 18.99 8.10
N ARG A 106 6.83 18.56 8.97
CA ARG A 106 7.70 17.42 8.69
C ARG A 106 6.87 16.15 8.68
N ILE A 107 6.97 15.42 7.59
CA ILE A 107 6.28 14.16 7.39
C ILE A 107 7.29 13.07 7.05
N ARG A 108 6.93 11.82 7.33
CA ARG A 108 7.75 10.66 6.98
C ARG A 108 7.64 10.34 5.49
N ALA A 109 8.61 9.59 4.96
CA ALA A 109 8.60 9.12 3.57
C ALA A 109 7.31 8.36 3.21
N ASP A 110 6.80 7.53 4.11
CA ASP A 110 5.54 6.79 3.92
C ASP A 110 4.33 7.72 3.83
N GLU A 111 4.33 8.77 4.65
CA GLU A 111 3.27 9.79 4.67
C GLU A 111 3.34 10.65 3.40
N ALA A 112 4.55 10.92 2.89
CA ALA A 112 4.75 11.66 1.64
C ALA A 112 4.26 10.86 0.43
N ARG A 113 4.48 9.54 0.42
CA ARG A 113 3.95 8.65 -0.63
C ARG A 113 2.43 8.59 -0.64
N ALA A 114 1.83 8.43 0.54
CA ALA A 114 0.38 8.42 0.68
C ALA A 114 -0.24 9.75 0.23
N ALA A 115 0.36 10.87 0.65
CA ALA A 115 -0.13 12.19 0.29
C ALA A 115 -0.02 12.48 -1.21
N LEU A 116 1.06 12.05 -1.90
CA LEU A 116 1.20 12.19 -3.36
C LEU A 116 0.24 11.30 -4.18
N THR A 117 -0.51 10.41 -3.52
CA THR A 117 -1.58 9.64 -4.17
C THR A 117 -2.89 10.42 -4.23
N ASP A 118 -3.04 11.48 -3.41
CA ASP A 118 -4.23 12.33 -3.40
C ASP A 118 -4.17 13.40 -4.51
N PRO A 119 -5.24 13.62 -5.28
CA PRO A 119 -5.27 14.61 -6.38
C PRO A 119 -5.20 16.06 -5.89
N ASN A 120 -5.32 16.28 -4.58
CA ASN A 120 -5.22 17.59 -3.94
C ASN A 120 -3.83 17.85 -3.37
N VAL A 121 -2.82 17.07 -3.76
CA VAL A 121 -1.46 17.19 -3.27
C VAL A 121 -0.49 17.07 -4.44
N GLU A 122 0.42 18.03 -4.58
CA GLU A 122 1.39 18.07 -5.66
C GLU A 122 2.82 17.94 -5.14
N ALA A 123 3.67 17.27 -5.90
CA ALA A 123 5.11 17.24 -5.66
C ALA A 123 5.75 18.57 -6.09
N CYS A 124 6.64 19.12 -5.27
CA CYS A 124 7.43 20.28 -5.67
C CYS A 124 8.30 19.92 -6.89
N ARG A 125 8.04 20.55 -8.03
CA ARG A 125 8.78 20.35 -9.30
C ARG A 125 10.29 20.61 -9.20
N ARG A 126 10.72 21.37 -8.18
CA ARG A 126 12.14 21.73 -7.97
C ARG A 126 12.90 20.69 -7.15
N CYS A 127 12.23 20.14 -6.14
CA CYS A 127 12.83 19.23 -5.18
C CYS A 127 12.48 17.75 -5.47
N ARG A 128 11.62 17.51 -6.48
CA ARG A 128 11.22 16.20 -7.02
C ARG A 128 11.14 15.08 -5.95
N PRO A 129 10.33 15.27 -4.89
CA PRO A 129 10.19 14.26 -3.84
C PRO A 129 9.52 12.97 -4.36
N ASP A 130 8.77 13.06 -5.45
CA ASP A 130 8.20 11.96 -6.25
C ASP A 130 9.25 10.98 -6.76
N THR A 131 10.38 11.47 -7.26
CA THR A 131 11.49 10.65 -7.78
C THR A 131 12.26 9.96 -6.65
N GLU A 132 12.53 10.66 -5.55
CA GLU A 132 13.18 10.11 -4.34
C GLU A 132 12.32 9.03 -3.66
N LEU A 133 10.99 9.15 -3.75
CA LEU A 133 10.04 8.22 -3.16
C LEU A 133 9.67 7.06 -4.11
N GLY A 134 10.19 7.05 -5.34
CA GLY A 134 9.95 5.99 -6.34
C GLY A 134 8.50 5.93 -6.85
N ILE A 135 7.79 7.06 -6.85
CA ILE A 135 6.40 7.16 -7.31
C ILE A 135 6.34 7.54 -8.80
N ASP A 136 7.43 8.09 -9.34
CA ASP A 136 7.61 8.42 -10.76
C ASP A 136 7.99 7.16 -11.56
N LEU A 137 7.03 6.23 -11.70
CA LEU A 137 7.08 5.14 -12.69
C LEU A 137 6.00 5.36 -13.76
N ALA A 138 6.11 6.46 -14.52
CA ALA A 138 5.47 6.66 -15.83
C ALA A 138 6.05 7.89 -16.55
#